data_AF-A0A9W9F1V0-F1
#
_entry.id   AF-A0A9W9F1V0-F1
#
_cell.length_a   1.000
_cell.length_b   1.000
_cell.length_c   1.000
_cell.angle_alpha   90.00
_cell.angle_beta   90.00
_cell.angle_gamma   90.00
#
_symmetry.space_group_name_H-M   'P 1'
#
loop_
_entity.id
_entity.type
_entity.pdbx_description
1 polymer ?
#
loop_
_entity_poly.entity_id
_entity_poly.type
_entity_poly.pdbx_seq_one_letter_code
_entity_poly.pdbx_strand_id
1 'polypeptide(L)'
;MKHNKPHSFESNSTLIKSISAAQRFDSRENPTVQPSAGKHFTAHLPKLGTFRVIISSGASTGTKEAVELRDGDAHAYSGRGVQNAVSNVETIIAPSLIDNGLRVDTDQKRIDQHLNILDGTKNKERL
;
A
#
# COMPACT_ATOMS: atom_id res chain seq x y z
N MET A 1 22.33 -29.01 36.36
CA MET A 1 21.44 -29.04 35.18
C MET A 1 21.13 -27.60 34.79
N LYS A 2 21.69 -27.11 33.68
CA LYS A 2 21.39 -25.76 33.19
C LYS A 2 20.07 -25.84 32.42
N HIS A 3 19.04 -25.17 32.91
CA HIS A 3 17.75 -25.08 32.23
C HIS A 3 17.96 -24.34 30.90
N ASN A 4 17.87 -25.10 29.80
CA ASN A 4 17.79 -24.56 28.46
C ASN A 4 16.41 -23.90 28.34
N LYS A 5 16.35 -22.57 28.34
CA LYS A 5 15.13 -21.87 27.93
C LYS A 5 14.85 -22.30 26.48
N PRO A 6 13.61 -22.69 26.12
CA PRO A 6 13.31 -22.91 24.73
C PRO A 6 13.57 -21.58 24.01
N HIS A 7 14.52 -21.59 23.08
CA HIS A 7 14.59 -20.56 22.06
C HIS A 7 13.25 -20.62 21.34
N SER A 8 12.33 -19.72 21.70
CA SER A 8 11.13 -19.48 20.93
C SER A 8 11.60 -19.20 19.52
N PHE A 9 11.29 -20.11 18.60
CA PHE A 9 11.46 -19.88 17.17
C PHE A 9 10.64 -18.62 16.83
N GLU A 10 11.27 -17.44 16.87
CA GLU A 10 10.71 -16.25 16.24
C GLU A 10 10.54 -16.61 14.77
N SER A 11 9.28 -16.79 14.39
CA SER A 11 8.94 -17.29 13.06
C SER A 11 9.60 -16.41 12.00
N ASN A 12 10.04 -17.04 10.90
CA ASN A 12 10.31 -16.34 9.64
C ASN A 12 8.98 -15.77 9.10
N SER A 13 8.48 -14.74 9.78
CA SER A 13 7.17 -14.14 9.54
C SER A 13 7.28 -13.22 8.34
N THR A 14 6.45 -13.47 7.34
CA THR A 14 6.22 -12.62 6.18
C THR A 14 4.93 -11.82 6.33
N LEU A 15 4.48 -11.61 7.57
CA LEU A 15 3.34 -10.77 7.90
C LEU A 15 3.68 -9.30 7.73
N ILE A 16 2.71 -8.52 7.24
CA ILE A 16 2.80 -7.06 7.15
C ILE A 16 2.74 -6.47 8.56
N LYS A 17 3.74 -5.67 8.94
CA LYS A 17 3.79 -5.00 10.25
C LYS A 17 3.38 -3.54 10.22
N SER A 18 3.60 -2.88 9.10
CA SER A 18 3.15 -1.51 8.84
C SER A 18 3.06 -1.31 7.34
N ILE A 19 2.35 -0.25 6.93
CA ILE A 19 2.32 0.30 5.58
C ILE A 19 2.24 1.82 5.76
N SER A 20 2.93 2.59 4.91
CA SER A 20 2.78 4.05 4.84
C SER A 20 2.74 4.51 3.39
N ALA A 21 2.19 5.69 3.12
CA ALA A 21 2.09 6.24 1.78
C ALA A 21 2.42 7.73 1.78
N ALA A 22 2.71 8.28 0.61
CA ALA A 22 2.89 9.71 0.44
C ALA A 22 2.55 10.14 -0.98
N GLN A 23 2.42 11.44 -1.18
CA GLN A 23 2.36 12.02 -2.50
C GLN A 23 3.77 12.39 -2.97
N ARG A 24 4.09 12.07 -4.22
CA ARG A 24 5.33 12.50 -4.92
C ARG A 24 5.04 12.73 -6.40
N PHE A 25 6.06 13.01 -7.20
CA PHE A 25 5.92 13.33 -8.62
C PHE A 25 6.34 12.18 -9.53
N ASP A 26 5.57 11.95 -10.59
CA ASP A 26 5.95 11.08 -11.70
C ASP A 26 7.00 11.76 -12.61
N SER A 27 7.42 11.08 -13.68
CA SER A 27 8.38 11.59 -14.66
C SER A 27 7.88 12.80 -15.48
N ARG A 28 6.60 13.14 -15.36
CA ARG A 28 5.92 14.27 -16.01
C ARG A 28 5.52 15.35 -15.00
N GLU A 29 6.07 15.28 -13.78
CA GLU A 29 5.83 16.21 -12.68
C GLU A 29 4.37 16.26 -12.19
N ASN A 30 3.58 15.21 -12.46
CA ASN A 30 2.24 15.08 -11.87
C ASN A 30 2.31 14.39 -10.52
N PRO A 31 1.51 14.81 -9.52
CA PRO A 31 1.39 14.06 -8.29
C PRO A 31 0.96 12.62 -8.57
N THR A 32 1.53 11.67 -7.86
CA THR A 32 1.17 10.26 -7.85
C THR A 32 1.42 9.71 -6.45
N VAL A 33 0.72 8.62 -6.10
CA VAL A 33 0.91 7.96 -4.83
C VAL A 33 2.27 7.26 -4.87
N GLN A 34 3.20 7.71 -4.03
CA GLN A 34 4.53 7.11 -3.91
C GLN A 34 4.97 6.95 -2.46
N PRO A 35 5.98 6.11 -2.23
CA PRO A 35 6.84 6.19 -1.07
C PRO A 35 7.41 7.59 -0.82
N SER A 36 7.30 8.10 0.41
CA SER A 36 8.11 9.22 0.88
C SER A 36 9.56 8.81 1.12
N ALA A 37 10.51 9.70 0.78
CA ALA A 37 11.86 9.67 1.32
C ALA A 37 11.81 9.69 2.86
N GLY A 38 11.98 8.52 3.48
CA GLY A 38 11.88 8.29 4.92
C GLY A 38 10.60 7.61 5.39
N LYS A 39 9.56 7.47 4.55
CA LYS A 39 8.32 6.71 4.84
C LYS A 39 7.77 6.09 3.55
N HIS A 40 8.07 4.81 3.29
CA HIS A 40 7.72 4.14 2.03
C HIS A 40 6.39 3.39 2.13
N PHE A 41 5.88 2.88 0.99
CA PHE A 41 5.05 1.66 1.01
C PHE A 41 5.94 0.53 1.52
N THR A 42 6.11 0.50 2.84
CA THR A 42 7.10 -0.29 3.56
C THR A 42 6.38 -1.47 4.17
N ALA A 43 6.40 -2.61 3.50
CA ALA A 43 6.14 -3.84 4.22
C ALA A 43 7.40 -4.18 5.03
N HIS A 44 7.36 -3.99 6.34
CA HIS A 44 8.41 -4.49 7.22
C HIS A 44 8.19 -5.97 7.46
N LEU A 45 9.11 -6.78 6.92
CA LEU A 45 9.15 -8.22 7.13
C LEU A 45 10.35 -8.54 8.02
N PRO A 46 10.16 -9.11 9.23
CA PRO A 46 11.17 -9.31 10.26
C PRO A 46 12.57 -9.82 9.84
N LYS A 47 12.71 -10.54 8.72
CA LYS A 47 14.02 -10.99 8.18
C LYS A 47 14.27 -10.71 6.69
N LEU A 48 13.27 -10.24 5.96
CA LEU A 48 13.42 -9.93 4.52
C LEU A 48 13.68 -8.45 4.28
N GLY A 49 13.56 -7.61 5.31
CA GLY A 49 13.88 -6.19 5.26
C GLY A 49 12.68 -5.33 4.92
N THR A 50 12.97 -4.18 4.34
CA THR A 50 11.99 -3.16 3.95
C THR A 50 11.80 -3.22 2.45
N PHE A 51 10.59 -3.58 2.01
CA PHE A 51 10.21 -3.53 0.60
C PHE A 51 9.64 -2.16 0.27
N ARG A 52 9.87 -1.67 -0.95
CA ARG A 52 9.33 -0.39 -1.43
C ARG A 52 8.74 -0.60 -2.80
N VAL A 53 7.55 -0.10 -3.02
CA VAL A 53 6.85 -0.17 -4.31
C VAL A 53 6.50 1.25 -4.75
N ILE A 54 6.74 1.56 -6.04
CA ILE A 54 6.36 2.83 -6.67
C ILE A 54 5.22 2.52 -7.63
N ILE A 55 4.11 3.24 -7.50
CA ILE A 55 2.98 3.14 -8.43
C ILE A 55 3.11 4.27 -9.45
N SER A 56 3.22 3.91 -10.74
CA SER A 56 3.25 4.88 -11.85
C SER A 56 1.85 5.44 -12.11
N SER A 57 1.77 6.71 -12.48
CA SER A 57 0.52 7.29 -13.00
C SER A 57 0.20 6.68 -14.37
N GLY A 58 -1.04 6.24 -14.57
CA GLY A 58 -1.53 5.81 -15.87
C GLY A 58 -1.86 7.03 -16.74
N ALA A 59 -1.39 7.07 -17.98
CA ALA A 59 -1.87 8.05 -18.97
C ALA A 59 -3.18 7.58 -19.66
N SER A 60 -3.46 6.28 -19.55
CA SER A 60 -4.63 5.65 -20.14
C SER A 60 -5.83 5.89 -19.22
N THR A 61 -6.96 6.24 -19.84
CA THR A 61 -8.24 6.54 -19.18
C THR A 61 -9.32 5.60 -19.70
N GLY A 62 -8.91 4.42 -20.17
CA GLY A 62 -9.84 3.44 -20.72
C GLY A 62 -10.90 3.06 -19.69
N THR A 63 -12.16 2.96 -20.11
CA THR A 63 -13.32 2.67 -19.23
C THR A 63 -13.27 1.30 -18.52
N LYS A 64 -12.20 0.52 -18.75
CA LYS A 64 -11.92 -0.79 -18.14
C LYS A 64 -10.69 -0.79 -17.23
N GLU A 65 -10.03 0.35 -17.05
CA GLU A 65 -8.87 0.49 -16.19
C GLU A 65 -9.29 0.88 -14.76
N ALA A 66 -8.42 0.56 -13.79
CA ALA A 66 -8.62 1.03 -12.43
C ALA A 66 -8.54 2.56 -12.38
N VAL A 67 -9.46 3.19 -11.66
CA VAL A 67 -9.52 4.65 -11.61
C VAL A 67 -8.46 5.19 -10.66
N GLU A 68 -7.66 6.14 -11.15
CA GLU A 68 -6.73 6.87 -10.30
C GLU A 68 -7.48 7.95 -9.52
N LEU A 69 -7.53 7.82 -8.19
CA LEU A 69 -8.22 8.77 -7.32
C LEU A 69 -7.43 10.09 -7.25
N ARG A 70 -8.03 11.17 -7.75
CA ARG A 70 -7.48 12.53 -7.74
C ARG A 70 -8.24 13.42 -6.77
N ASP A 71 -7.55 14.37 -6.15
CA ASP A 71 -8.12 15.28 -5.15
C ASP A 71 -9.06 16.33 -5.76
N GLY A 72 -8.87 16.68 -7.04
CA GLY A 72 -9.73 17.63 -7.74
C GLY A 72 -9.59 19.10 -7.31
N ASP A 73 -8.72 19.40 -6.36
CA ASP A 73 -8.44 20.78 -5.92
C ASP A 73 -7.66 21.56 -6.99
N ALA A 74 -8.35 22.45 -7.72
CA ALA A 74 -7.74 23.26 -8.77
C ALA A 74 -6.60 24.16 -8.26
N HIS A 75 -6.57 24.51 -6.97
CA HIS A 75 -5.54 25.34 -6.35
C HIS A 75 -4.27 24.56 -5.98
N ALA A 76 -4.34 23.23 -5.93
CA ALA A 76 -3.21 22.35 -5.64
C ALA A 76 -2.93 21.43 -6.83
N TYR A 77 -1.73 21.57 -7.42
CA TYR A 77 -1.29 20.72 -8.55
C TYR A 77 -2.30 20.67 -9.72
N SER A 78 -3.08 21.74 -9.90
CA SER A 78 -4.14 21.83 -10.92
C SER A 78 -5.16 20.67 -10.85
N GLY A 79 -5.57 20.28 -9.64
CA GLY A 79 -6.55 19.20 -9.43
C GLY A 79 -5.97 17.80 -9.45
N ARG A 80 -4.65 17.65 -9.67
CA ARG A 80 -4.00 16.34 -9.82
C ARG A 80 -3.42 15.79 -8.51
N GLY A 81 -3.70 16.42 -7.37
CA GLY A 81 -3.32 15.88 -6.05
C GLY A 81 -3.85 14.45 -5.84
N VAL A 82 -3.23 13.71 -4.93
CA VAL A 82 -3.56 12.32 -4.57
C VAL A 82 -3.57 12.10 -3.05
N GLN A 83 -3.73 13.16 -2.25
CA GLN A 83 -3.75 13.07 -0.79
C GLN A 83 -4.89 12.21 -0.28
N ASN A 84 -6.04 12.19 -0.96
CA ASN A 84 -7.15 11.30 -0.62
C ASN A 84 -6.74 9.83 -0.77
N ALA A 85 -6.06 9.48 -1.87
CA ALA A 85 -5.54 8.13 -2.09
C ALA A 85 -4.47 7.74 -1.06
N VAL A 86 -3.58 8.68 -0.70
CA VAL A 86 -2.59 8.48 0.38
C VAL A 86 -3.30 8.21 1.71
N SER A 87 -4.31 9.00 2.05
CA SER A 87 -5.11 8.82 3.27
C SER A 87 -5.81 7.47 3.30
N ASN A 88 -6.40 7.03 2.18
CA ASN A 88 -7.03 5.71 2.07
C ASN A 88 -6.04 4.58 2.35
N VAL A 89 -4.80 4.69 1.85
CA VAL A 89 -3.76 3.71 2.15
C VAL A 89 -3.47 3.66 3.65
N GLU A 90 -3.20 4.80 4.27
CA GLU A 90 -2.73 4.85 5.67
C GLU A 90 -3.83 4.53 6.69
N THR A 91 -5.07 4.94 6.41
CA THR A 91 -6.17 4.87 7.40
C THR A 91 -7.12 3.70 7.19
N ILE A 92 -7.19 3.14 5.98
CA ILE A 92 -8.14 2.07 5.64
C ILE A 92 -7.39 0.80 5.25
N ILE A 93 -6.54 0.87 4.22
CA ILE A 93 -5.88 -0.31 3.66
C ILE A 93 -4.84 -0.89 4.63
N ALA A 94 -4.00 -0.02 5.20
CA ALA A 94 -2.91 -0.43 6.07
C ALA A 94 -3.38 -1.19 7.32
N PRO A 95 -4.31 -0.66 8.15
CA PRO A 95 -4.85 -1.42 9.27
C PRO A 95 -5.50 -2.73 8.83
N SER A 96 -6.29 -2.69 7.75
CA SER A 96 -7.03 -3.87 7.29
C SER A 96 -6.13 -5.03 6.85
N LEU A 97 -5.01 -4.75 6.17
CA LEU A 97 -4.04 -5.76 5.77
C LEU A 97 -3.22 -6.30 6.95
N ILE A 98 -2.90 -5.46 7.93
CA ILE A 98 -2.19 -5.86 9.14
C ILE A 98 -3.08 -6.79 9.98
N ASP A 99 -4.36 -6.42 10.16
CA ASP A 99 -5.32 -7.17 10.98
C ASP A 99 -5.70 -8.53 10.37
N ASN A 100 -5.70 -8.64 9.04
CA ASN A 100 -5.97 -9.92 8.36
C ASN A 100 -4.87 -10.96 8.55
N GLY A 101 -3.66 -10.57 8.95
CA GLY A 101 -2.57 -11.50 9.21
C GLY A 101 -2.14 -12.34 8.00
N LEU A 102 -2.31 -11.81 6.78
CA LEU A 102 -1.90 -12.48 5.54
C LEU A 102 -0.38 -12.41 5.36
N ARG A 103 0.18 -13.44 4.74
CA ARG A 103 1.62 -13.57 4.48
C ARG A 103 1.96 -13.14 3.06
N VAL A 104 2.86 -12.17 2.88
CA VAL A 104 3.16 -11.62 1.55
C VAL A 104 3.83 -12.60 0.59
N ASP A 105 4.49 -13.64 1.09
CA ASP A 105 5.20 -14.65 0.29
C ASP A 105 4.29 -15.74 -0.29
N THR A 106 3.10 -15.92 0.30
CA THR A 106 2.23 -17.08 0.03
C THR A 106 0.78 -16.69 -0.25
N ASP A 107 0.32 -15.53 0.22
CA ASP A 107 -1.07 -15.11 0.17
C ASP A 107 -1.36 -13.99 -0.86
N GLN A 108 -0.51 -13.74 -1.86
CA GLN A 108 -0.71 -12.64 -2.82
C GLN A 108 -2.13 -12.60 -3.41
N LYS A 109 -2.67 -13.75 -3.83
CA LYS A 109 -4.05 -13.84 -4.35
C LYS A 109 -5.11 -13.42 -3.32
N ARG A 110 -4.90 -13.76 -2.05
CA ARG A 110 -5.82 -13.40 -0.96
C ARG A 110 -5.70 -11.93 -0.61
N ILE A 111 -4.49 -11.36 -0.66
CA ILE A 111 -4.26 -9.92 -0.52
C ILE A 111 -5.01 -9.17 -1.62
N ASP A 112 -4.87 -9.58 -2.88
CA ASP A 112 -5.56 -8.94 -4.01
C ASP A 112 -7.09 -9.05 -3.88
N GLN A 113 -7.60 -10.22 -3.50
CA GLN A 113 -9.02 -10.43 -3.24
C GLN A 113 -9.53 -9.56 -2.09
N HIS A 114 -8.78 -9.50 -1.00
CA HIS A 114 -9.11 -8.67 0.15
C HIS A 114 -9.18 -7.19 -0.24
N LEU A 115 -8.21 -6.68 -1.00
CA LEU A 115 -8.21 -5.31 -1.50
C LEU A 115 -9.39 -5.03 -2.45
N ASN A 116 -9.76 -5.97 -3.31
CA ASN A 116 -10.95 -5.84 -4.17
C ASN A 116 -12.25 -5.78 -3.35
N ILE A 117 -12.37 -6.63 -2.33
CA ILE A 117 -13.54 -6.66 -1.44
C ILE A 117 -13.58 -5.38 -0.60
N LEU A 118 -12.41 -4.94 -0.11
CA LEU A 118 -12.27 -3.74 0.70
C LEU A 118 -12.68 -2.50 -0.09
N ASP A 119 -12.23 -2.34 -1.33
CA ASP A 119 -12.70 -1.26 -2.20
C ASP A 119 -14.20 -1.38 -2.52
N GLY A 120 -14.67 -2.58 -2.88
CA GLY A 120 -16.09 -2.87 -3.09
C GLY A 120 -16.68 -2.34 -4.40
N THR A 121 -15.86 -1.72 -5.27
CA THR A 121 -16.27 -1.27 -6.61
C THR A 121 -15.66 -2.15 -7.70
N LYS A 122 -16.26 -2.12 -8.89
CA LYS A 122 -15.78 -2.91 -10.03
C LYS A 122 -14.40 -2.46 -10.53
N ASN A 123 -14.08 -1.17 -10.38
CA ASN A 123 -12.93 -0.52 -11.00
C ASN A 123 -12.00 0.18 -9.99
N LYS A 124 -12.06 -0.13 -8.69
CA LYS A 124 -11.23 0.53 -7.66
C LYS A 124 -11.42 2.04 -7.59
N GLU A 125 -12.66 2.47 -7.71
CA GLU A 125 -13.04 3.89 -7.74
C GLU A 125 -13.16 4.50 -6.34
N ARG A 126 -13.21 3.68 -5.28
CA ARG A 126 -13.49 4.16 -3.92
C ARG A 126 -12.21 4.41 -3.11
N LEU A 127 -11.23 3.51 -3.20
CA LEU A 127 -10.03 3.51 -2.37
C LEU A 127 -8.74 3.76 -3.14
#